data_AF-A0A2M9P0W6-F1
#
_entry.id   AF-A0A2M9P0W6-F1
#
_cell.length_a   1.000
_cell.length_b   1.000
_cell.length_c   1.000
_cell.angle_alpha   90.00
_cell.angle_beta   90.00
_cell.angle_gamma   90.00
#
_symmetry.space_group_name_H-M   'P 1'
#
loop_
_entity.id
_entity.type
_entity.pdbx_description
1 polymer ?
#
loop_
_entity_poly.entity_id
_entity_poly.type
_entity_poly.pdbx_seq_one_letter_code
_entity_poly.pdbx_strand_id
1 'polypeptide(L)'
;DYKGGGMAQPFRQIPHLLGVITNIEGSKNFSARALASINSELKKRQRLFDRYEVNHINDYTDLYKEGKAEEPLPHLFLISDEFAELKNEEPDFIRELVSTARIGRSLGVHLILATQKPGGVIDNQIWSNARFKISLKVQDANDSKEILKNGDAANITVTGRGYLQVGNNEVYELFQSAWSGAPYLEDTAGLEDEVALVTDLGLVQISSVSEQAASRRKEKISEIEAVADHIVATQAEMKIEKLASPWLPPLKARLSR
;
A
#
# COMPACT_ATOMS: atom_id res chain seq x y z
N ASP A 1 2.41 -1.40 11.12
CA ASP A 1 2.71 0.00 11.46
C ASP A 1 3.11 0.03 12.93
N TYR A 2 4.38 0.33 13.17
CA TYR A 2 4.96 0.30 14.50
C TYR A 2 4.77 1.62 15.25
N LYS A 3 4.54 2.75 14.56
CA LYS A 3 4.50 4.11 15.14
C LYS A 3 3.10 4.69 15.36
N GLY A 4 2.06 3.84 15.40
CA GLY A 4 0.72 4.27 15.85
C GLY A 4 -0.42 4.17 14.85
N GLY A 5 -0.27 3.39 13.78
CA GLY A 5 -1.39 3.02 12.89
C GLY A 5 -1.82 4.10 11.90
N GLY A 6 -1.08 5.21 11.82
CA GLY A 6 -1.38 6.34 10.94
C GLY A 6 -1.37 5.94 9.45
N MET A 7 -0.48 5.04 9.04
CA MET A 7 -0.41 4.61 7.63
C MET A 7 -1.68 3.87 7.19
N ALA A 8 -2.26 3.07 8.08
CA ALA A 8 -3.41 2.24 7.75
C ALA A 8 -4.76 2.94 7.97
N GLN A 9 -4.76 4.08 8.65
CA GLN A 9 -5.98 4.81 9.04
C GLN A 9 -6.92 5.08 7.85
N PRO A 10 -6.44 5.63 6.70
CA PRO A 10 -7.31 5.94 5.57
C PRO A 10 -7.91 4.67 4.91
N PHE A 11 -7.26 3.52 5.09
CA PHE A 11 -7.63 2.28 4.42
C PHE A 11 -8.48 1.35 5.30
N ARG A 12 -8.80 1.71 6.55
CA ARG A 12 -9.45 0.78 7.50
C ARG A 12 -10.74 0.15 6.98
N GLN A 13 -11.48 0.87 6.16
CA GLN A 13 -12.80 0.46 5.68
C GLN A 13 -12.76 -0.24 4.31
N ILE A 14 -11.66 -0.13 3.56
CA ILE A 14 -11.63 -0.70 2.20
C ILE A 14 -11.65 -2.24 2.25
N PRO A 15 -12.32 -2.92 1.30
CA PRO A 15 -12.44 -4.38 1.29
C PRO A 15 -11.09 -5.08 1.07
N HIS A 16 -10.14 -4.41 0.42
CA HIS A 16 -8.79 -4.92 0.15
C HIS A 16 -7.95 -5.09 1.42
N LEU A 17 -8.25 -4.35 2.49
CA LEU A 17 -7.50 -4.43 3.73
C LEU A 17 -7.96 -5.65 4.54
N LEU A 18 -7.13 -6.69 4.53
CA LEU A 18 -7.37 -7.93 5.26
C LEU A 18 -7.06 -7.81 6.76
N GLY A 19 -6.15 -6.91 7.13
CA GLY A 19 -5.83 -6.65 8.53
C GLY A 19 -4.72 -5.63 8.68
N VAL A 20 -4.71 -4.94 9.83
CA VAL A 20 -3.63 -4.06 10.26
C VAL A 20 -3.01 -4.65 11.49
N ILE A 21 -1.68 -4.67 11.50
CA ILE A 21 -0.88 -5.09 12.63
C ILE A 21 -0.21 -3.84 13.18
N THR A 22 -0.56 -3.47 14.42
CA THR A 22 0.00 -2.33 15.14
C THR A 22 0.48 -2.76 16.52
N ASN A 23 1.51 -2.09 17.04
CA ASN A 23 1.96 -2.19 18.42
C ASN A 23 2.37 -3.62 18.83
N ILE A 24 3.42 -4.13 18.18
CA ILE A 24 3.94 -5.51 18.33
C ILE A 24 4.61 -5.71 19.71
N GLU A 25 5.04 -4.62 20.36
CA GLU A 25 5.72 -4.58 21.67
C GLU A 25 4.97 -5.33 22.80
N GLY A 26 3.64 -5.49 22.70
CA GLY A 26 2.81 -6.05 23.78
C GLY A 26 2.51 -7.55 23.72
N SER A 27 2.88 -8.27 22.66
CA SER A 27 2.39 -9.64 22.44
C SER A 27 3.51 -10.64 22.12
N LYS A 28 4.00 -11.33 23.15
CA LYS A 28 5.10 -12.31 23.10
C LYS A 28 4.98 -13.41 22.02
N ASN A 29 3.79 -13.70 21.51
CA ASN A 29 3.55 -14.76 20.52
C ASN A 29 3.00 -14.23 19.19
N PHE A 30 3.00 -12.92 18.98
CA PHE A 30 2.37 -12.32 17.82
C PHE A 30 3.10 -12.66 16.52
N SER A 31 4.42 -12.50 16.47
CA SER A 31 5.25 -12.79 15.31
C SER A 31 5.05 -14.22 14.81
N ALA A 32 5.07 -15.19 15.74
CA ALA A 32 4.83 -16.60 15.44
C ALA A 32 3.42 -16.85 14.86
N ARG A 33 2.39 -16.18 15.39
CA ARG A 33 1.02 -16.30 14.86
C ARG A 33 0.88 -15.71 13.46
N ALA A 34 1.42 -14.51 13.25
CA ALA A 34 1.37 -13.85 11.94
C ALA A 34 2.06 -14.71 10.88
N LEU A 35 3.24 -15.22 11.20
CA LEU A 35 4.00 -16.10 10.33
C LEU A 35 3.28 -17.43 10.04
N ALA A 36 2.69 -18.05 11.06
CA ALA A 36 1.87 -19.25 10.89
C ALA A 36 0.65 -19.00 9.99
N SER A 37 0.01 -17.84 10.11
CA SER A 37 -1.08 -17.41 9.22
C SER A 37 -0.59 -17.27 7.76
N ILE A 38 0.52 -16.59 7.53
CA ILE A 38 1.09 -16.43 6.17
C ILE A 38 1.47 -17.79 5.58
N ASN A 39 2.14 -18.64 6.35
CA ASN A 39 2.52 -19.98 5.92
C ASN A 39 1.31 -20.86 5.61
N SER A 40 0.20 -20.69 6.34
CA SER A 40 -1.06 -21.41 6.08
C SER A 40 -1.71 -20.92 4.79
N GLU A 41 -1.70 -19.62 4.55
CA GLU A 41 -2.19 -19.03 3.30
C GLU A 41 -1.36 -19.50 2.10
N LEU A 42 -0.03 -19.53 2.18
CA LEU A 42 0.81 -20.10 1.11
C LEU A 42 0.48 -21.57 0.83
N LYS A 43 0.25 -22.38 1.87
CA LYS A 43 -0.16 -23.78 1.71
C LYS A 43 -1.54 -23.90 1.06
N LYS A 44 -2.48 -23.00 1.36
CA LYS A 44 -3.79 -22.93 0.68
C LYS A 44 -3.58 -22.68 -0.81
N ARG A 45 -2.79 -21.65 -1.15
CA ARG A 45 -2.49 -21.28 -2.54
C ARG A 45 -1.83 -22.42 -3.32
N GLN A 46 -0.84 -23.08 -2.71
CA GLN A 46 -0.16 -24.22 -3.34
C GLN A 46 -1.13 -25.36 -3.65
N ARG A 47 -2.02 -25.72 -2.72
CA ARG A 47 -3.03 -26.78 -2.96
C ARG A 47 -3.99 -26.43 -4.09
N LEU A 48 -4.35 -25.16 -4.24
CA LEU A 48 -5.16 -24.70 -5.37
C LEU A 48 -4.37 -24.80 -6.67
N PHE A 49 -3.10 -24.40 -6.68
CA PHE A 49 -2.25 -24.49 -7.86
C PHE A 49 -2.07 -25.94 -8.31
N ASP A 50 -1.82 -26.85 -7.36
CA ASP A 50 -1.70 -28.29 -7.64
C ASP A 50 -3.01 -28.85 -8.20
N ARG A 51 -4.18 -28.42 -7.66
CA ARG A 51 -5.51 -28.86 -8.14
C ARG A 51 -5.79 -28.42 -9.57
N TYR A 52 -5.39 -27.20 -9.92
CA TYR A 52 -5.65 -26.61 -11.24
C TYR A 52 -4.45 -26.73 -12.21
N GLU A 53 -3.40 -27.45 -11.81
CA GLU A 53 -2.18 -27.71 -12.59
C GLU A 53 -1.48 -26.44 -13.10
N VAL A 54 -1.47 -25.38 -12.28
CA VAL A 54 -0.84 -24.09 -12.59
C VAL A 54 0.38 -23.81 -11.74
N ASN A 55 1.31 -23.00 -12.25
CA ASN A 55 2.56 -22.67 -11.56
C ASN A 55 2.66 -21.19 -11.15
N HIS A 56 1.77 -20.33 -11.67
CA HIS A 56 1.78 -18.91 -11.39
C HIS A 56 0.36 -18.39 -11.09
N ILE A 57 0.25 -17.38 -10.23
CA ILE A 57 -1.04 -16.76 -9.86
C ILE A 57 -1.77 -16.14 -11.05
N ASN A 58 -1.04 -15.71 -12.08
CA ASN A 58 -1.64 -15.17 -13.30
C ASN A 58 -2.43 -16.26 -14.03
N ASP A 59 -1.83 -17.44 -14.19
CA ASP A 59 -2.49 -18.59 -14.82
C ASP A 59 -3.74 -19.00 -14.05
N TYR A 60 -3.66 -19.01 -12.71
CA TYR A 60 -4.83 -19.25 -11.84
C TYR A 60 -5.91 -18.19 -12.04
N THR A 61 -5.52 -16.92 -12.12
CA THR A 61 -6.45 -15.79 -12.30
C THR A 61 -7.18 -15.89 -13.64
N ASP A 62 -6.50 -16.35 -14.69
CA ASP A 62 -7.12 -16.56 -16.00
C ASP A 62 -8.15 -17.69 -15.94
N LEU A 63 -7.82 -18.82 -15.28
CA LEU A 63 -8.79 -19.89 -15.04
C LEU A 63 -10.02 -19.43 -14.22
N TYR A 64 -9.83 -18.55 -13.24
CA TYR A 64 -10.93 -17.96 -12.48
C TYR A 64 -11.82 -17.08 -13.36
N LYS A 65 -11.22 -16.21 -14.19
CA LYS A 65 -11.97 -15.35 -15.14
C LYS A 65 -12.72 -16.17 -16.19
N GLU A 66 -12.19 -17.32 -16.58
CA GLU A 66 -12.85 -18.27 -17.48
C GLU A 66 -13.95 -19.10 -16.78
N GLY A 67 -14.14 -18.96 -15.47
CA GLY A 67 -15.12 -19.72 -14.69
C GLY A 67 -14.73 -21.17 -14.42
N LYS A 68 -13.47 -21.56 -14.65
CA LYS A 68 -12.95 -22.90 -14.36
C LYS A 68 -12.52 -23.06 -12.91
N ALA A 69 -12.02 -22.00 -12.28
CA ALA A 69 -11.72 -21.97 -10.86
C ALA A 69 -12.88 -21.38 -10.06
N GLU A 70 -13.19 -21.97 -8.91
CA GLU A 70 -14.35 -21.60 -8.09
C GLU A 70 -14.07 -20.40 -7.16
N GLU A 71 -12.86 -20.34 -6.58
CA GLU A 71 -12.48 -19.34 -5.59
C GLU A 71 -11.57 -18.26 -6.21
N PRO A 72 -11.79 -16.96 -5.90
CA PRO A 72 -10.85 -15.92 -6.29
C PRO A 72 -9.57 -16.00 -5.45
N LEU A 73 -8.42 -15.81 -6.10
CA LEU A 73 -7.11 -15.78 -5.43
C LEU A 73 -6.34 -14.50 -5.80
N PRO A 74 -6.55 -13.39 -5.07
CA PRO A 74 -5.87 -12.13 -5.35
C PRO A 74 -4.40 -12.15 -4.91
N HIS A 75 -3.63 -11.23 -5.48
CA HIS A 75 -2.29 -10.92 -4.98
C HIS A 75 -2.36 -10.44 -3.52
N LEU A 76 -1.44 -10.93 -2.69
CA LEU A 76 -1.33 -10.55 -1.28
C LEU A 76 -0.14 -9.62 -1.10
N PHE A 77 -0.39 -8.38 -0.69
CA PHE A 77 0.65 -7.43 -0.33
C PHE A 77 0.82 -7.39 1.20
N LEU A 78 2.04 -7.67 1.65
CA LEU A 78 2.48 -7.53 3.02
C LEU A 78 3.31 -6.25 3.11
N ILE A 79 2.87 -5.28 3.88
CA ILE A 79 3.52 -3.97 4.02
C ILE A 79 4.02 -3.82 5.45
N SER A 80 5.34 -3.68 5.61
CA SER A 80 5.97 -3.35 6.88
C SER A 80 6.47 -1.91 6.82
N ASP A 81 5.76 -1.01 7.49
CA ASP A 81 6.26 0.33 7.77
C ASP A 81 7.22 0.31 8.96
N GLU A 82 8.28 1.11 8.89
CA GLU A 82 9.41 1.13 9.82
C GLU A 82 9.95 -0.28 10.16
N PHE A 83 10.29 -1.06 9.13
CA PHE A 83 10.76 -2.44 9.34
C PHE A 83 12.09 -2.54 10.10
N ALA A 84 12.83 -1.43 10.22
CA ALA A 84 14.06 -1.36 11.00
C ALA A 84 13.83 -1.64 12.48
N GLU A 85 12.81 -1.04 13.06
CA GLU A 85 12.43 -1.27 14.46
C GLU A 85 12.00 -2.73 14.63
N LEU A 86 11.18 -3.25 13.71
CA LEU A 86 10.75 -4.65 13.72
C LEU A 86 11.92 -5.64 13.58
N LYS A 87 12.94 -5.34 12.78
CA LYS A 87 14.13 -6.19 12.63
C LYS A 87 14.95 -6.25 13.91
N ASN A 88 15.03 -5.14 14.65
CA ASN A 88 15.80 -5.06 15.89
C ASN A 88 15.12 -5.87 17.01
N GLU A 89 13.79 -5.85 17.07
CA GLU A 89 13.04 -6.61 18.08
C GLU A 89 12.89 -8.09 17.73
N GLU A 90 12.55 -8.39 16.47
CA GLU A 90 12.13 -9.71 16.00
C GLU A 90 12.92 -10.13 14.74
N PRO A 91 14.25 -10.29 14.84
CA PRO A 91 15.10 -10.57 13.68
C PRO A 91 14.79 -11.91 13.00
N ASP A 92 14.38 -12.92 13.75
CA ASP A 92 13.99 -14.23 13.22
C ASP A 92 12.73 -14.14 12.37
N PHE A 93 11.75 -13.36 12.83
CA PHE A 93 10.51 -13.13 12.10
C PHE A 93 10.76 -12.47 10.74
N ILE A 94 11.59 -11.42 10.69
CA ILE A 94 11.93 -10.75 9.42
C ILE A 94 12.65 -11.71 8.46
N ARG A 95 13.62 -12.49 8.96
CA ARG A 95 14.33 -13.48 8.14
C ARG A 95 13.38 -14.49 7.51
N GLU A 96 12.44 -15.01 8.31
CA GLU A 96 11.47 -15.97 7.82
C GLU A 96 10.46 -15.32 6.87
N LEU A 97 9.96 -14.12 7.19
CA LEU A 97 9.03 -13.36 6.34
C LEU A 97 9.61 -13.09 4.95
N VAL A 98 10.87 -12.66 4.87
CA VAL A 98 11.58 -12.44 3.59
C VAL A 98 11.74 -13.75 2.82
N SER A 99 12.09 -14.85 3.50
CA SER A 99 12.20 -16.18 2.87
C SER A 99 10.86 -16.67 2.34
N THR A 100 9.80 -16.50 3.12
CA THR A 100 8.42 -16.85 2.79
C THR A 100 7.90 -16.05 1.61
N ALA A 101 8.17 -14.74 1.55
CA ALA A 101 7.82 -13.90 0.40
C ALA A 101 8.58 -14.29 -0.87
N ARG A 102 9.87 -14.67 -0.76
CA ARG A 102 10.66 -15.16 -1.89
C ARG A 102 10.03 -16.40 -2.52
N ILE A 103 9.65 -17.39 -1.70
CA ILE A 103 9.01 -18.63 -2.16
C ILE A 103 7.58 -18.33 -2.65
N GLY A 104 6.88 -17.43 -1.98
CA GLY A 104 5.50 -17.04 -2.26
C GLY A 104 5.31 -16.17 -3.50
N ARG A 105 6.38 -15.75 -4.20
CA ARG A 105 6.29 -14.87 -5.37
C ARG A 105 5.41 -15.44 -6.48
N SER A 106 5.59 -16.72 -6.85
CA SER A 106 4.76 -17.37 -7.89
C SER A 106 3.32 -17.56 -7.42
N LEU A 107 3.14 -17.75 -6.11
CA LEU A 107 1.84 -17.80 -5.42
C LEU A 107 1.21 -16.40 -5.25
N GLY A 108 1.85 -15.33 -5.76
CA GLY A 108 1.36 -13.96 -5.75
C GLY A 108 1.42 -13.26 -4.40
N VAL A 109 2.32 -13.66 -3.52
CA VAL A 109 2.63 -12.94 -2.28
C VAL A 109 3.79 -11.99 -2.51
N HIS A 110 3.60 -10.73 -2.10
CA HIS A 110 4.54 -9.63 -2.28
C HIS A 110 4.84 -8.97 -0.95
N LEU A 111 6.08 -8.57 -0.75
CA LEU A 111 6.54 -7.90 0.46
C LEU A 111 7.08 -6.51 0.13
N ILE A 112 6.57 -5.50 0.83
CA ILE A 112 7.06 -4.12 0.79
C ILE A 112 7.60 -3.81 2.18
N LEU A 113 8.88 -3.45 2.23
CA LEU A 113 9.58 -3.05 3.45
C LEU A 113 9.93 -1.56 3.33
N ALA A 114 9.44 -0.75 4.26
CA ALA A 114 9.72 0.68 4.35
C ALA A 114 10.45 0.98 5.66
N THR A 115 11.43 1.87 5.61
CA THR A 115 12.21 2.32 6.78
C THR A 115 12.59 3.78 6.61
N GLN A 116 12.66 4.52 7.71
CA GLN A 116 13.24 5.85 7.71
C GLN A 116 14.77 5.81 7.84
N LYS A 117 15.32 4.71 8.37
CA LYS A 117 16.75 4.52 8.62
C LYS A 117 17.22 3.24 7.94
N PRO A 118 17.76 3.31 6.71
CA PRO A 118 18.26 2.12 6.03
C PRO A 118 19.52 1.56 6.70
N GLY A 119 20.35 2.44 7.27
CA GLY A 119 21.63 2.18 7.92
C GLY A 119 21.71 0.89 8.73
N GLY A 120 22.40 -0.13 8.22
CA GLY A 120 22.66 -1.41 8.90
C GLY A 120 21.47 -2.36 9.01
N VAL A 121 20.31 -1.98 8.47
CA VAL A 121 19.08 -2.77 8.53
C VAL A 121 18.89 -3.61 7.26
N ILE A 122 19.39 -3.13 6.12
CA ILE A 122 19.28 -3.82 4.83
C ILE A 122 20.48 -4.77 4.68
N ASP A 123 20.26 -6.06 4.89
CA ASP A 123 21.27 -7.09 4.63
C ASP A 123 21.24 -7.58 3.17
N ASN A 124 22.23 -8.40 2.81
CA ASN A 124 22.34 -8.97 1.46
C ASN A 124 21.15 -9.86 1.08
N GLN A 125 20.49 -10.50 2.05
CA GLN A 125 19.33 -11.35 1.79
C GLN A 125 18.15 -10.47 1.37
N ILE A 126 17.85 -9.39 2.09
CA ILE A 126 16.80 -8.44 1.71
C ILE A 126 17.15 -7.82 0.36
N TRP A 127 18.40 -7.38 0.19
CA TRP A 127 18.83 -6.69 -1.03
C TRP A 127 18.74 -7.57 -2.28
N SER A 128 19.14 -8.85 -2.20
CA SER A 128 19.09 -9.79 -3.35
C SER A 128 17.68 -10.25 -3.72
N ASN A 129 16.74 -10.24 -2.77
CA ASN A 129 15.36 -10.66 -3.01
C ASN A 129 14.43 -9.49 -3.42
N ALA A 130 14.86 -8.25 -3.23
CA ALA A 130 14.12 -7.07 -3.67
C ALA A 130 14.39 -6.78 -5.16
N ARG A 131 13.41 -7.09 -6.02
CA ARG A 131 13.48 -6.82 -7.47
C ARG A 131 13.49 -5.33 -7.79
N PHE A 132 12.74 -4.54 -7.04
CA PHE A 132 12.73 -3.09 -7.17
C PHE A 132 13.01 -2.44 -5.82
N LYS A 133 13.58 -1.25 -5.87
CA LYS A 133 13.94 -0.43 -4.72
C LYS A 133 13.52 0.99 -5.01
N ILE A 134 12.95 1.64 -4.02
CA ILE A 134 12.56 3.04 -4.09
C ILE A 134 13.31 3.76 -2.97
N SER A 135 13.99 4.84 -3.31
CA SER A 135 14.63 5.71 -2.33
C SER A 135 14.15 7.13 -2.54
N LEU A 136 13.42 7.65 -1.55
CA LEU A 136 13.15 9.08 -1.43
C LEU A 136 14.39 9.78 -0.85
N LYS A 137 14.26 11.06 -0.52
CA LYS A 137 15.33 11.81 0.17
C LYS A 137 15.78 11.10 1.45
N VAL A 138 17.06 10.74 1.50
CA VAL A 138 17.77 10.20 2.68
C VAL A 138 18.74 11.23 3.28
N GLN A 139 19.20 11.02 4.51
CA GLN A 139 20.04 11.99 5.22
C GLN A 139 21.41 12.15 4.54
N ASP A 140 22.08 11.04 4.24
CA ASP A 140 23.44 11.05 3.70
C ASP A 140 23.65 10.07 2.53
N ALA A 141 24.83 10.15 1.92
CA ALA A 141 25.20 9.31 0.78
C ALA A 141 25.42 7.83 1.16
N ASN A 142 25.65 7.50 2.44
CA ASN A 142 25.79 6.12 2.88
C ASN A 142 24.42 5.44 2.93
N ASP A 143 23.40 6.11 3.48
CA ASP A 143 22.01 5.65 3.44
C ASP A 143 21.55 5.38 2.00
N SER A 144 21.90 6.28 1.08
CA SER A 144 21.61 6.10 -0.35
C SER A 144 22.31 4.86 -0.92
N LYS A 145 23.58 4.63 -0.57
CA LYS A 145 24.36 3.48 -1.04
C LYS A 145 23.81 2.16 -0.49
N GLU A 146 23.24 2.14 0.71
CA GLU A 146 22.64 0.92 1.25
C GLU A 146 21.42 0.47 0.43
N ILE A 147 20.59 1.42 -0.01
CA ILE A 147 19.40 1.13 -0.81
C ILE A 147 19.78 0.93 -2.29
N LEU A 148 20.39 1.95 -2.91
CA LEU A 148 20.58 2.07 -4.36
C LEU A 148 21.96 1.67 -4.88
N LYS A 149 22.94 1.46 -3.98
CA LYS A 149 24.37 1.28 -4.31
C LYS A 149 25.03 2.51 -4.96
N ASN A 150 24.38 3.68 -4.90
CA ASN A 150 24.94 4.98 -5.29
C ASN A 150 24.54 6.08 -4.28
N GLY A 151 25.07 7.30 -4.44
CA GLY A 151 24.85 8.40 -3.50
C GLY A 151 23.70 9.35 -3.85
N ASP A 152 22.94 9.08 -4.90
CA ASP A 152 22.12 10.09 -5.57
C ASP A 152 20.91 10.54 -4.75
N ALA A 153 20.30 9.64 -3.97
CA ALA A 153 19.12 9.95 -3.17
C ALA A 153 19.40 10.97 -2.06
N ALA A 154 20.67 11.12 -1.65
CA ALA A 154 21.09 12.13 -0.69
C ALA A 154 21.04 13.55 -1.26
N ASN A 155 21.07 13.72 -2.58
CA ASN A 155 21.06 15.02 -3.24
C ASN A 155 19.65 15.54 -3.56
N ILE A 156 18.61 14.75 -3.26
CA ILE A 156 17.21 15.16 -3.49
C ILE A 156 16.85 16.34 -2.58
N THR A 157 16.24 17.36 -3.15
CA THR A 157 15.78 18.55 -2.42
C THR A 157 14.26 18.74 -2.44
N VAL A 158 13.59 18.13 -3.40
CA VAL A 158 12.14 18.28 -3.61
C VAL A 158 11.40 17.16 -2.88
N THR A 159 10.42 17.51 -2.05
CA THR A 159 9.57 16.54 -1.35
C THR A 159 8.79 15.68 -2.34
N GLY A 160 8.69 14.37 -2.05
CA GLY A 160 8.04 13.39 -2.92
C GLY A 160 8.90 12.95 -4.11
N ARG A 161 10.06 13.58 -4.35
CA ARG A 161 11.01 13.11 -5.36
C ARG A 161 11.79 11.90 -4.86
N GLY A 162 12.05 10.95 -5.76
CA GLY A 162 12.77 9.71 -5.43
C GLY A 162 13.36 9.04 -6.65
N TYR A 163 14.21 8.04 -6.40
CA TYR A 163 14.73 7.15 -7.43
C TYR A 163 14.05 5.79 -7.36
N LEU A 164 13.64 5.27 -8.52
CA LEU A 164 13.21 3.90 -8.72
C LEU A 164 14.36 3.13 -9.37
N GLN A 165 14.82 2.07 -8.71
CA GLN A 165 15.78 1.12 -9.24
C GLN A 165 15.11 -0.24 -9.41
N VAL A 166 15.19 -0.82 -10.61
CA VAL A 166 14.70 -2.18 -10.89
C VAL A 166 15.85 -3.06 -11.37
N GLY A 167 15.90 -4.29 -10.85
CA GLY A 167 16.98 -5.22 -11.11
C GLY A 167 18.32 -4.68 -10.61
N ASN A 168 19.39 -4.98 -11.35
CA ASN A 168 20.72 -4.46 -11.08
C ASN A 168 21.03 -3.26 -11.99
N ASN A 169 20.27 -2.17 -11.85
CA ASN A 169 20.27 -1.00 -12.76
C ASN A 169 19.76 -1.28 -14.17
N GLU A 170 18.80 -2.22 -14.33
CA GLU A 170 18.09 -2.37 -15.60
C GLU A 170 17.22 -1.13 -15.86
N VAL A 171 16.62 -0.59 -14.79
CA VAL A 171 15.91 0.68 -14.78
C VAL A 171 16.42 1.49 -13.59
N TYR A 172 16.78 2.74 -13.84
CA TYR A 172 17.15 3.70 -12.80
C TYR A 172 16.59 5.07 -13.16
N GLU A 173 15.47 5.44 -12.54
CA GLU A 173 14.70 6.62 -12.94
C GLU A 173 14.40 7.52 -11.74
N LEU A 174 14.55 8.83 -11.97
CA LEU A 174 14.10 9.87 -11.05
C LEU A 174 12.61 10.12 -11.28
N PHE A 175 11.80 10.02 -10.24
CA PHE A 175 10.36 10.25 -10.31
C PHE A 175 9.90 11.27 -9.25
N GLN A 176 8.68 11.77 -9.43
CA GLN A 176 7.98 12.62 -8.48
C GLN A 176 6.70 11.90 -8.03
N SER A 177 6.54 11.66 -6.74
CA SER A 177 5.32 11.07 -6.20
C SER A 177 4.18 12.07 -6.22
N ALA A 178 2.96 11.56 -6.45
CA ALA A 178 1.74 12.29 -6.12
C ALA A 178 1.60 12.44 -4.60
N TRP A 179 0.83 13.45 -4.17
CA TRP A 179 0.49 13.66 -2.77
C TRP A 179 -1.02 13.65 -2.60
N SER A 180 -1.55 12.57 -2.00
CA SER A 180 -2.99 12.35 -1.82
C SER A 180 -3.54 12.89 -0.48
N GLY A 181 -2.73 13.65 0.26
CA GLY A 181 -3.14 14.31 1.50
C GLY A 181 -3.76 15.69 1.28
N ALA A 182 -3.86 16.14 0.04
CA ALA A 182 -4.53 17.37 -0.31
C ALA A 182 -6.03 17.28 0.02
N PRO A 183 -6.71 18.40 0.34
CA PRO A 183 -8.15 18.40 0.51
C PRO A 183 -8.83 18.01 -0.81
N TYR A 184 -9.76 17.06 -0.75
CA TYR A 184 -10.58 16.70 -1.90
C TYR A 184 -11.49 17.88 -2.27
N LEU A 185 -11.37 18.32 -3.52
CA LEU A 185 -12.28 19.25 -4.14
C LEU A 185 -13.09 18.41 -5.13
N GLU A 186 -14.37 18.21 -4.82
CA GLU A 186 -15.29 17.65 -5.79
C GLU A 186 -15.37 18.67 -6.92
N ASP A 187 -14.93 18.29 -8.12
CA ASP A 187 -15.13 19.08 -9.32
C ASP A 187 -16.65 19.22 -9.52
N THR A 188 -17.24 20.24 -8.91
CA THR A 188 -18.48 20.78 -9.41
C THR A 188 -18.13 21.33 -10.77
N ALA A 189 -18.36 20.53 -11.82
CA ALA A 189 -18.44 20.99 -13.21
C ALA A 189 -19.65 21.94 -13.37
N GLY A 190 -19.65 22.99 -12.56
CA GLY A 190 -20.71 23.94 -12.33
C GLY A 190 -20.06 25.29 -12.06
N LEU A 191 -19.90 26.04 -13.17
CA LEU A 191 -19.75 27.49 -13.22
C LEU A 191 -18.39 28.08 -12.80
N GLU A 192 -17.36 27.80 -13.60
CA GLU A 192 -16.35 28.82 -13.92
C GLU A 192 -16.44 29.20 -15.41
N ASP A 193 -17.65 29.31 -15.96
CA ASP A 193 -17.83 30.16 -17.13
C ASP A 193 -17.81 31.60 -16.60
N GLU A 194 -16.66 32.27 -16.68
CA GLU A 194 -16.63 33.73 -16.60
C GLU A 194 -17.46 34.28 -17.77
N VAL A 195 -18.76 34.53 -17.52
CA VAL A 195 -19.64 35.12 -18.53
C VAL A 195 -19.23 36.58 -18.73
N ALA A 196 -18.55 36.84 -19.85
CA ALA A 196 -18.22 38.18 -20.30
C ALA A 196 -19.14 38.60 -21.46
N LEU A 197 -19.64 39.84 -21.39
CA LEU A 197 -20.31 40.48 -22.52
C LEU A 197 -19.23 41.06 -23.46
N VAL A 198 -19.23 40.62 -24.71
CA VAL A 198 -18.38 41.22 -25.76
C VAL A 198 -19.11 42.45 -26.30
N THR A 199 -18.52 43.62 -26.09
CA THR A 199 -18.99 44.89 -26.66
C THR A 199 -18.02 45.42 -27.72
N ASP A 200 -18.44 46.41 -28.49
CA ASP A 200 -17.57 47.16 -29.41
C ASP A 200 -16.44 47.92 -28.70
N LEU A 201 -16.52 48.05 -27.38
CA LEU A 201 -15.51 48.68 -26.50
C LEU A 201 -14.64 47.65 -25.75
N GLY A 202 -14.86 46.34 -25.93
CA GLY A 202 -14.09 45.27 -25.30
C GLY A 202 -14.92 44.32 -24.43
N LEU A 203 -14.22 43.47 -23.67
CA LEU A 203 -14.81 42.48 -22.76
C LEU A 203 -15.26 43.16 -21.46
N VAL A 204 -16.55 43.08 -21.16
CA VAL A 204 -17.13 43.53 -19.89
C VAL A 204 -17.49 42.29 -19.06
N GLN A 205 -16.80 42.10 -17.95
CA GLN A 205 -17.06 41.00 -17.02
C GLN A 205 -18.38 41.27 -16.29
N ILE A 206 -19.35 40.36 -16.40
CA ILE A 206 -20.60 40.45 -15.63
C ILE A 206 -20.31 39.85 -14.26
N SER A 207 -19.70 40.63 -13.38
CA SER A 207 -19.27 40.12 -12.07
C SER A 207 -20.45 39.81 -11.14
N SER A 208 -20.28 38.70 -10.41
CA SER A 208 -20.94 38.34 -9.13
C SER A 208 -22.38 37.81 -9.17
N VAL A 209 -22.61 36.65 -9.80
CA VAL A 209 -23.64 35.73 -9.28
C VAL A 209 -23.10 35.06 -8.03
N SER A 210 -23.14 35.82 -6.94
CA SER A 210 -23.27 35.38 -5.55
C SER A 210 -22.51 34.13 -5.11
N GLU A 211 -21.41 34.39 -4.41
CA GLU A 211 -20.76 33.54 -3.39
C GLU A 211 -21.71 33.03 -2.26
N GLN A 212 -23.05 33.14 -2.40
CA GLN A 212 -24.02 32.79 -1.35
C GLN A 212 -24.74 31.46 -1.57
N ALA A 213 -24.25 30.57 -2.43
CA ALA A 213 -24.55 29.16 -2.31
C ALA A 213 -23.70 28.59 -1.16
N ALA A 214 -24.15 28.87 0.06
CA ALA A 214 -23.75 28.26 1.33
C ALA A 214 -22.73 27.13 1.18
N SER A 215 -21.46 27.52 1.28
CA SER A 215 -20.37 26.73 1.81
C SER A 215 -20.83 26.15 3.16
N ARG A 216 -21.57 25.03 3.10
CA ARG A 216 -21.51 24.05 4.17
C ARG A 216 -20.04 23.69 4.21
N ARG A 217 -19.35 24.17 5.25
CA ARG A 217 -18.11 23.58 5.75
C ARG A 217 -18.38 22.09 6.02
N LYS A 218 -18.50 21.28 4.97
CA LYS A 218 -18.17 19.87 5.08
C LYS A 218 -16.69 19.88 5.42
N GLU A 219 -16.33 19.17 6.49
CA GLU A 219 -14.93 18.89 6.79
C GLU A 219 -14.28 18.45 5.48
N LYS A 220 -13.25 19.18 5.05
CA LYS A 220 -12.54 18.86 3.82
C LYS A 220 -11.78 17.57 4.08
N ILE A 221 -12.39 16.45 3.71
CA ILE A 221 -11.72 15.15 3.67
C ILE A 221 -10.54 15.24 2.70
N SER A 222 -9.50 14.46 2.95
CA SER A 222 -8.37 14.35 2.03
C SER A 222 -8.76 13.57 0.77
N GLU A 223 -8.03 13.76 -0.33
CA GLU A 223 -8.21 12.98 -1.56
C GLU A 223 -8.13 11.47 -1.31
N ILE A 224 -7.22 11.02 -0.44
CA ILE A 224 -7.09 9.60 -0.08
C ILE A 224 -8.32 9.06 0.65
N GLU A 225 -8.93 9.86 1.53
CA GLU A 225 -10.17 9.49 2.22
C GLU A 225 -11.33 9.44 1.25
N ALA A 226 -11.44 10.42 0.34
CA ALA A 226 -12.47 10.42 -0.71
C ALA A 226 -12.37 9.18 -1.62
N VAL A 227 -11.16 8.79 -2.01
CA VAL A 227 -10.93 7.55 -2.79
C VAL A 227 -11.32 6.31 -1.98
N ALA A 228 -10.96 6.24 -0.70
CA ALA A 228 -11.32 5.12 0.16
C ALA A 228 -12.85 4.98 0.31
N ASP A 229 -13.55 6.10 0.55
CA ASP A 229 -15.00 6.15 0.66
C ASP A 229 -15.68 5.71 -0.65
N HIS A 230 -15.16 6.15 -1.79
CA HIS A 230 -15.67 5.74 -3.10
C HIS A 230 -15.50 4.23 -3.34
N ILE A 231 -14.36 3.65 -2.96
CA ILE A 231 -14.14 2.19 -3.04
C ILE A 231 -15.18 1.44 -2.19
N VAL A 232 -15.48 1.92 -0.99
CA VAL A 232 -16.47 1.30 -0.09
C VAL A 232 -17.87 1.41 -0.66
N ALA A 233 -18.24 2.57 -1.23
CA ALA A 233 -19.52 2.76 -1.90
C ALA A 233 -19.70 1.80 -3.08
N THR A 234 -18.67 1.68 -3.93
CA THR A 234 -18.65 0.75 -5.07
C THR A 234 -18.74 -0.72 -4.62
N GLN A 235 -18.07 -1.09 -3.53
CA GLN A 235 -18.18 -2.44 -2.97
C GLN A 235 -19.64 -2.76 -2.59
N ALA A 236 -20.33 -1.82 -1.94
CA ALA A 236 -21.72 -1.99 -1.52
C ALA A 236 -22.67 -2.05 -2.72
N GLU A 237 -22.48 -1.20 -3.72
CA GLU A 237 -23.26 -1.17 -4.95
C GLU A 237 -23.13 -2.47 -5.75
N MET A 238 -21.89 -2.94 -5.93
CA MET A 238 -21.58 -4.16 -6.67
C MET A 238 -21.80 -5.44 -5.84
N LYS A 239 -22.14 -5.33 -4.56
CA LYS A 239 -22.32 -6.45 -3.62
C LYS A 239 -21.11 -7.39 -3.56
N ILE A 240 -19.91 -6.82 -3.61
CA ILE A 240 -18.66 -7.59 -3.58
C ILE A 240 -18.45 -8.14 -2.17
N GLU A 241 -18.32 -9.46 -2.07
CA GLU A 241 -17.99 -10.13 -0.82
C GLU A 241 -16.53 -9.87 -0.44
N LYS A 242 -16.33 -9.49 0.83
CA LYS A 242 -14.98 -9.28 1.36
C LYS A 242 -14.28 -10.63 1.55
N LEU A 243 -13.08 -10.76 1.02
CA LEU A 243 -12.26 -11.96 1.23
C LEU A 243 -11.97 -12.17 2.73
N ALA A 244 -11.93 -13.44 3.12
CA ALA A 244 -11.56 -13.84 4.47
C ALA A 244 -10.13 -13.41 4.79
N SER A 245 -9.95 -12.88 6.00
CA SER A 245 -8.63 -12.55 6.53
C SER A 245 -7.81 -13.83 6.77
N PRO A 246 -6.52 -13.89 6.36
CA PRO A 246 -5.62 -15.00 6.70
C PRO A 246 -5.26 -15.00 8.20
N TRP A 247 -5.49 -13.88 8.89
CA TRP A 247 -5.31 -13.73 10.33
C TRP A 247 -6.61 -14.11 11.03
N LEU A 248 -6.55 -15.12 11.90
CA LEU A 248 -7.66 -15.42 12.79
C LEU A 248 -7.72 -14.36 13.90
N PRO A 249 -8.93 -13.91 14.29
CA PRO A 249 -9.08 -13.06 15.46
C PRO A 249 -8.48 -13.76 16.69
N PRO A 250 -7.94 -13.01 17.68
CA PRO A 250 -7.50 -13.60 18.92
C PRO A 250 -8.63 -14.43 19.52
N LEU A 251 -8.28 -15.57 20.14
CA LEU A 251 -9.25 -16.36 20.89
C LEU A 251 -9.94 -15.46 21.90
N LYS A 252 -11.25 -15.63 22.07
CA LYS A 252 -12.00 -14.90 23.11
C LYS A 252 -11.30 -15.14 24.45
N ALA A 253 -11.17 -14.09 25.25
CA ALA A 253 -10.43 -14.10 26.53
C ALA A 253 -10.95 -15.14 27.55
N ARG A 254 -12.10 -15.78 27.29
CA ARG A 254 -12.61 -16.92 28.03
C ARG A 254 -13.03 -18.02 27.07
N LEU A 255 -12.35 -19.16 27.16
CA LEU A 255 -13.01 -20.44 26.94
C LEU A 255 -13.87 -20.65 28.19
N SER A 256 -15.19 -20.51 28.08
CA SER A 256 -16.07 -21.00 29.14
C SER A 256 -15.82 -22.50 29.26
N ARG A 257 -15.28 -22.92 30.41
CA ARG A 257 -15.24 -24.33 30.79
C ARG A 257 -16.65 -24.86 30.99
#